data_AF-A0A2S0I9X8-F1
#
_entry.id   AF-A0A2S0I9X8-F1
#
_cell.length_a   1.000
_cell.length_b   1.000
_cell.length_c   1.000
_cell.angle_alpha   90.00
_cell.angle_beta   90.00
_cell.angle_gamma   90.00
#
_symmetry.space_group_name_H-M   'P 1'
#
loop_
_entity.id
_entity.type
_entity.pdbx_description
1 polymer ?
#
loop_
_entity_poly.entity_id
_entity_poly.type
_entity_poly.pdbx_seq_one_letter_code
_entity_poly.pdbx_strand_id
1 'polypeptide(L)' 'MTILYLLLPLSLLFVLAIGVSLWWAVFNGQYDDTDSAGTAILRDDDSGAAGRR' A
#
# COMPACT_ATOMS: atom_id res chain seq x y z
N MET A 1 32.96 16.52 2.43
CA MET A 1 32.98 15.25 3.22
C MET A 1 32.15 15.30 4.50
N THR A 2 31.44 16.40 4.80
CA THR A 2 30.58 16.52 5.99
C THR A 2 29.16 16.01 5.78
N ILE A 3 28.68 16.02 4.52
CA ILE A 3 27.31 15.61 4.16
C ILE A 3 27.01 14.15 4.51
N LEU A 4 28.03 13.28 4.52
CA LEU A 4 27.88 11.88 4.90
C LEU A 4 27.37 11.73 6.35
N TYR A 5 27.76 12.65 7.25
CA TYR A 5 27.26 12.65 8.63
C TYR A 5 25.78 13.01 8.75
N LEU A 6 25.20 13.70 7.76
CA LEU A 6 23.78 13.98 7.69
C LEU A 6 23.02 12.85 6.97
N LEU A 7 23.60 12.30 5.90
CA LEU A 7 22.96 11.28 5.09
C LEU A 7 22.88 9.92 5.80
N LEU A 8 23.88 9.57 6.61
CA LEU A 8 23.91 8.30 7.35
C LEU A 8 22.75 8.14 8.36
N PRO A 9 22.46 9.11 9.27
CA PRO A 9 21.32 8.98 10.16
C PRO A 9 19.99 9.14 9.42
N LEU A 10 19.94 9.96 8.38
CA LEU A 10 18.74 10.14 7.58
C LEU A 10 18.36 8.86 6.84
N SER A 11 19.33 8.13 6.28
CA SER A 11 19.07 6.85 5.63
C SER A 11 18.61 5.79 6.62
N LEU A 12 19.19 5.75 7.83
CA LEU A 12 18.76 4.85 8.89
C LEU A 12 17.31 5.13 9.30
N LEU A 13 16.93 6.40 9.39
CA LEU A 13 15.55 6.81 9.66
C LEU A 13 14.59 6.29 8.58
N PHE A 14 14.96 6.42 7.30
CA PHE A 14 14.15 5.88 6.20
C PHE A 14 14.01 4.36 6.27
N VAL A 15 15.10 3.64 6.55
CA VAL A 15 15.07 2.18 6.70
C VAL A 15 14.15 1.77 7.85
N LEU A 16 14.22 2.45 9.00
CA LEU A 16 13.34 2.20 10.13
C LEU A 16 11.88 2.51 9.80
N ALA A 17 11.62 3.64 9.13
CA ALA A 17 10.28 4.03 8.73
C ALA A 17 9.65 2.98 7.79
N ILE A 18 10.39 2.54 6.78
CA ILE A 18 9.94 1.48 5.85
C ILE A 18 9.77 0.14 6.59
N GLY A 19 10.72 -0.21 7.45
CA GLY A 19 10.66 -1.45 8.24
C GLY A 19 9.41 -1.50 9.14
N VAL A 20 9.11 -0.40 9.84
CA VAL A 20 7.92 -0.28 10.69
C VAL A 20 6.64 -0.28 9.85
N SER A 21 6.62 0.43 8.71
CA SER A 21 5.44 0.44 7.85
C SER A 21 5.14 -0.94 7.27
N LEU A 22 6.17 -1.68 6.85
CA LEU A 22 6.01 -3.04 6.35
C LEU A 22 5.61 -4.01 7.46
N TRP A 23 6.22 -3.89 8.64
CA TRP A 23 5.81 -4.66 9.82
C TRP A 23 4.32 -4.43 10.11
N TRP A 24 3.90 -3.17 10.20
CA TRP A 24 2.50 -2.82 10.41
C TRP A 24 1.60 -3.39 9.31
N ALA A 25 1.95 -3.24 8.03
CA ALA A 25 1.18 -3.76 6.90
C ALA A 25 0.96 -5.29 6.96
N VAL A 26 2.01 -6.04 7.31
CA VAL A 26 1.96 -7.50 7.46
C VAL A 26 1.05 -7.90 8.63
N PHE A 27 1.17 -7.25 9.79
CA PHE A 27 0.39 -7.63 10.97
C PHE A 27 -1.04 -7.06 11.00
N ASN A 28 -1.36 -6.04 10.20
CA ASN A 28 -2.72 -5.47 10.11
C ASN A 28 -3.58 -6.15 9.03
N GLY A 29 -3.09 -7.24 8.41
CA GLY A 29 -3.88 -8.00 7.45
C GLY A 29 -4.16 -7.23 6.15
N GLN A 30 -3.31 -6.27 5.76
CA GLN A 30 -3.47 -5.54 4.48
C GLN A 30 -3.58 -6.49 3.28
N TYR A 31 -2.95 -7.65 3.38
CA TYR A 31 -2.92 -8.67 2.32
C TYR A 31 -4.07 -9.68 2.41
N ASP A 32 -4.85 -9.68 3.49
CA ASP A 32 -5.92 -10.67 3.71
C ASP A 32 -7.20 -10.31 2.94
N ASP A 33 -7.39 -9.04 2.56
CA ASP A 33 -8.55 -8.58 1.79
C ASP A 33 -8.36 -8.62 0.26
N THR A 34 -7.42 -9.46 -0.20
CA THR A 34 -7.13 -9.65 -1.63
C THR A 34 -8.25 -10.37 -2.38
N ASP A 35 -9.04 -11.19 -1.69
CA ASP A 35 -10.23 -11.86 -2.26
C ASP A 35 -11.35 -10.86 -2.61
N SER A 36 -11.57 -9.85 -1.77
CA SER A 36 -12.55 -8.78 -2.02
C SER A 36 -12.15 -7.95 -3.24
N ALA A 37 -10.87 -7.57 -3.33
CA ALA A 37 -10.32 -6.85 -4.47
C ALA A 37 -10.40 -7.66 -5.78
N GLY A 38 -10.12 -8.97 -5.74
CA GLY A 38 -10.25 -9.85 -6.91
C GLY A 38 -11.70 -10.04 -7.35
N THR A 39 -12.62 -10.15 -6.39
CA THR A 39 -14.05 -10.29 -6.68
C THR A 39 -14.67 -8.99 -7.18
N ALA A 40 -14.14 -7.83 -6.80
CA ALA A 40 -14.59 -6.52 -7.29
C ALA A 40 -14.41 -6.35 -8.81
N ILE A 41 -13.36 -6.95 -9.39
CA ILE A 41 -13.13 -6.92 -10.85
C ILE A 41 -14.14 -7.82 -11.59
N LEU A 42 -14.53 -8.94 -11.00
CA LEU A 42 -15.54 -9.85 -11.57
C LEU A 42 -16.97 -9.35 -11.37
N ARG A 43 -17.20 -8.59 -10.29
CA ARG A 43 -18.46 -7.89 -9.97
C ARG A 43 -18.51 -6.46 -10.51
N ASP A 44 -17.57 -6.08 -11.37
CA ASP A 44 -17.70 -4.88 -12.22
C ASP A 44 -18.77 -5.19 -13.28
N ASP A 45 -19.99 -5.43 -12.80
CA ASP A 45 -21.19 -5.52 -13.61
C ASP A 45 -21.33 -4.15 -14.24
N ASP A 46 -21.22 -4.12 -15.57
CA ASP A 46 -21.54 -3.02 -16.49
C ASP A 46 -22.88 -2.36 -16.15
N SER A 47 -22.92 -1.60 -15.06
CA SER A 47 -24.01 -0.74 -14.61
C SER A 47 -23.80 0.68 -15.14
N GLY A 48 -23.05 0.79 -16.23
CA GLY A 48 -23.03 1.92 -17.13
C GLY A 48 -24.32 2.01 -17.93
N ALA A 49 -25.33 2.65 -17.35
CA ALA A 49 -26.23 3.56 -18.06
C ALA A 49 -26.91 3.11 -19.38
N ALA A 50 -27.19 1.82 -19.60
CA ALA A 50 -27.97 1.34 -20.75
C ALA A 50 -29.43 1.04 -20.38
N GLY A 51 -30.13 2.00 -19.76
CA GLY A 51 -31.56 1.82 -19.49
C GLY A 51 -32.12 2.79 -18.47
N ARG A 52 -32.46 4.01 -18.93
CA ARG A 52 -33.58 4.86 -18.49
C ARG A 52 -33.30 6.32 -18.85
N ARG A 53 -33.49 6.67 -20.13
CA ARG A 53 -34.20 7.86 -20.62
C ARG A 53 -34.26 7.86 -22.13
#